data_AF-A0A7K2P940-F1
#
_entry.id   AF-A0A7K2P940-F1
#
_cell.length_a   1.000
_cell.length_b   1.000
_cell.length_c   1.000
_cell.angle_alpha   90.00
_cell.angle_beta   90.00
_cell.angle_gamma   90.00
#
_symmetry.space_group_name_H-M   'P 1'
#
loop_
_entity.id
_entity.type
_entity.pdbx_description
1 polymer ?
#
loop_
_entity_poly.entity_id
_entity_poly.type
_entity_poly.pdbx_seq_one_letter_code
_entity_poly.pdbx_strand_id
1 'polypeptide(L)'
;MVQHTAWDTHPEPLPVDSAPVPEYGRGSLADLLPTLAAGLGVPGMTAGITELTPADRNCVFLIDGLGWEQLRAHPEDAPFLSSLLGSSRGGTGRPITAGYPATTATSLASVGTGLPPGAHGLPGYTVRNPDTGALMNQLRWQPWTAPGPWQPYPTVFGLAHEAGVHAAQVSSPTFANTPLTKVALSGGE
;
A
#
# COMPACT_ATOMS: atom_id res chain seq x y z
N MET A 1 -12.35 10.05 36.37
CA MET A 1 -12.10 11.48 36.05
C MET A 1 -11.94 11.55 34.55
N VAL A 2 -12.93 12.05 33.81
CA VAL A 2 -12.90 12.10 32.34
C VAL A 2 -12.07 13.31 31.94
N GLN A 3 -10.84 13.09 31.46
CA GLN A 3 -10.06 14.14 30.83
C GLN A 3 -10.68 14.41 29.45
N HIS A 4 -11.49 15.46 29.36
CA HIS A 4 -11.78 16.09 28.09
C HIS A 4 -10.52 16.82 27.65
N THR A 5 -9.78 16.27 26.68
CA THR A 5 -8.81 17.07 25.92
C THR A 5 -9.61 18.14 25.19
N ALA A 6 -9.48 19.39 25.65
CA ALA A 6 -10.03 20.53 24.93
C ALA A 6 -9.30 20.62 23.58
N TRP A 7 -10.03 20.38 22.49
CA TRP A 7 -9.51 20.61 21.16
C TRP A 7 -9.11 22.09 21.03
N ASP A 8 -7.89 22.35 20.58
CA ASP A 8 -7.47 23.71 20.28
C ASP A 8 -8.34 24.27 19.16
N THR A 9 -8.96 25.42 19.42
CA THR A 9 -9.84 26.08 18.44
C THR A 9 -9.04 26.76 17.33
N HIS A 10 -7.73 26.93 17.52
CA HIS A 10 -6.81 27.57 16.59
C HIS A 10 -5.53 26.74 16.48
N PRO A 11 -5.58 25.52 15.90
CA PRO A 11 -4.39 24.71 15.74
C PRO A 11 -3.36 25.48 14.91
N GLU A 12 -2.15 25.66 15.45
CA GLU A 12 -1.05 26.23 14.70
C GLU A 12 -0.67 25.26 13.56
N PRO A 13 -0.80 25.67 12.28
CA PRO A 13 -0.43 24.79 11.18
C PRO A 13 1.06 24.50 11.23
N LEU A 14 1.42 23.21 11.24
CA LEU A 14 2.81 22.82 11.13
C LEU A 14 3.38 23.31 9.77
N PRO A 15 4.65 23.76 9.73
CA PRO A 15 5.34 24.05 8.48
C PRO A 15 5.22 22.89 7.49
N VAL A 16 4.88 23.15 6.22
CA VAL A 16 4.66 22.09 5.22
C VAL A 16 5.90 21.20 5.03
N ASP A 17 7.08 21.80 5.13
CA ASP A 17 8.38 21.12 5.05
C ASP A 17 8.67 20.21 6.26
N SER A 18 7.92 20.36 7.37
CA SER A 18 8.00 19.47 8.53
C SER A 18 7.12 18.23 8.41
N ALA A 19 6.25 18.16 7.39
CA ALA A 19 5.39 16.99 7.19
C ALA A 19 6.23 15.76 6.81
N PRO A 20 6.03 14.60 7.46
CA PRO A 20 6.73 13.39 7.09
C PRO A 20 6.36 12.97 5.66
N VAL A 21 7.38 12.77 4.82
CA VAL A 21 7.20 12.32 3.45
C VAL A 21 7.24 10.79 3.37
N PRO A 22 6.38 10.17 2.53
CA PRO A 22 6.51 8.74 2.25
C PRO A 22 7.92 8.39 1.75
N GLU A 23 8.44 7.26 2.22
CA GLU A 23 9.78 6.75 1.89
C GLU A 23 9.79 6.01 0.53
N TYR A 24 9.21 6.61 -0.51
CA TYR A 24 9.21 6.03 -1.85
C TYR A 24 10.64 5.70 -2.31
N GLY A 25 10.83 4.52 -2.90
CA GLY A 25 12.11 4.03 -3.40
C GLY A 25 13.00 3.40 -2.33
N ARG A 26 12.61 3.43 -1.04
CA ARG A 26 13.46 2.92 0.04
C ARG A 26 12.74 2.16 1.14
N GLY A 27 11.42 2.31 1.28
CA GLY A 27 10.74 1.91 2.52
C GLY A 27 9.24 2.21 2.59
N SER A 28 8.54 2.19 1.46
CA SER A 28 7.09 2.43 1.39
C SER A 28 6.32 1.17 0.95
N LEU A 29 4.99 1.25 1.02
CA LEU A 29 4.10 0.22 0.45
C LEU A 29 4.37 -0.04 -1.04
N ALA A 30 4.76 0.98 -1.80
CA ALA A 30 5.12 0.84 -3.21
C ALA A 30 6.42 0.03 -3.41
N ASP A 31 7.29 -0.04 -2.40
CA ASP A 31 8.58 -0.71 -2.50
C ASP A 31 8.51 -2.18 -2.06
N LEU A 32 7.44 -2.59 -1.39
CA LEU A 32 7.33 -3.91 -0.76
C LEU A 32 7.32 -5.05 -1.79
N LEU A 33 6.28 -5.13 -2.63
CA LEU A 33 6.19 -6.24 -3.59
C LEU A 33 7.32 -6.22 -4.64
N PRO A 34 7.76 -5.07 -5.18
CA PRO A 34 8.95 -5.04 -6.04
C PRO A 34 10.21 -5.59 -5.37
N THR A 35 10.40 -5.32 -4.08
CA THR A 35 11.54 -5.88 -3.33
C THR A 35 11.48 -7.39 -3.24
N LEU A 36 10.30 -7.94 -2.90
CA LEU A 36 10.12 -9.39 -2.81
C LEU A 36 10.27 -10.06 -4.19
N ALA A 37 9.70 -9.45 -5.24
CA ALA A 37 9.78 -9.94 -6.60
C ALA A 37 11.20 -9.89 -7.17
N ALA A 38 11.98 -8.85 -6.85
CA ALA A 38 13.40 -8.79 -7.18
C ALA A 38 14.19 -9.94 -6.53
N GLY A 39 13.90 -10.26 -5.26
CA GLY A 39 14.48 -11.40 -4.56
C GLY A 39 14.13 -12.76 -5.18
N LEU A 40 12.99 -12.85 -5.88
CA LEU A 40 12.55 -14.03 -6.64
C LEU A 40 13.06 -14.05 -8.08
N GLY A 41 13.86 -13.05 -8.51
CA GLY A 41 14.42 -12.98 -9.85
C GLY A 41 13.46 -12.49 -10.93
N VAL A 42 12.35 -11.84 -10.58
CA VAL A 42 11.42 -11.27 -11.56
C VAL A 42 12.09 -10.12 -12.33
N PRO A 43 12.16 -10.17 -13.68
CA PRO A 43 12.81 -9.12 -14.48
C PRO A 43 12.19 -7.73 -14.28
N GLY A 44 13.03 -6.70 -14.27
CA GLY A 44 12.59 -5.30 -14.15
C GLY A 44 12.18 -4.87 -12.73
N MET A 45 12.23 -5.77 -11.74
CA MET A 45 11.99 -5.43 -10.33
C MET A 45 13.28 -5.00 -9.62
N THR A 46 13.16 -4.04 -8.71
CA THR A 46 14.29 -3.54 -7.91
C THR A 46 13.96 -3.62 -6.41
N ALA A 47 14.94 -4.06 -5.62
CA ALA A 47 14.86 -4.05 -4.16
C ALA A 47 15.04 -2.63 -3.59
N GLY A 48 13.94 -1.98 -3.27
CA GLY A 48 13.93 -0.68 -2.57
C GLY A 48 14.16 -0.84 -1.07
N ILE A 49 13.62 -1.91 -0.46
CA ILE A 49 13.79 -2.20 0.97
C ILE A 49 15.01 -3.11 1.13
N THR A 50 16.21 -2.54 1.06
CA THR A 50 17.47 -3.28 1.01
C THR A 50 17.76 -4.12 2.25
N GLU A 51 17.06 -3.86 3.36
CA GLU A 51 17.19 -4.65 4.59
C GLU A 51 16.49 -6.01 4.52
N LEU A 52 15.58 -6.22 3.56
CA LEU A 52 14.90 -7.50 3.38
C LEU A 52 15.77 -8.48 2.59
N THR A 53 16.21 -9.54 3.26
CA THR A 53 16.92 -10.65 2.60
C THR A 53 16.00 -11.37 1.61
N PRO A 54 16.48 -11.73 0.40
CA PRO A 54 15.74 -12.57 -0.52
C PRO A 54 15.30 -13.89 0.12
N ALA A 55 14.12 -14.37 -0.26
CA ALA A 55 13.56 -15.63 0.20
C ALA A 55 12.95 -16.40 -0.96
N ASP A 56 13.03 -17.73 -0.93
CA ASP A 56 12.46 -18.61 -1.96
C ASP A 56 10.93 -18.53 -2.03
N ARG A 57 10.29 -18.11 -0.93
CA ARG A 57 8.84 -17.99 -0.79
C ARG A 57 8.52 -16.78 0.09
N ASN A 58 7.57 -15.97 -0.36
CA ASN A 58 7.12 -14.78 0.35
C ASN A 58 5.62 -14.86 0.60
N CYS A 59 5.19 -14.50 1.82
CA CYS A 59 3.78 -14.35 2.17
C CYS A 59 3.57 -12.94 2.73
N VAL A 60 2.68 -12.18 2.11
CA VAL A 60 2.34 -10.82 2.55
C VAL A 60 0.94 -10.84 3.13
N PHE A 61 0.85 -10.55 4.42
CA PHE A 61 -0.42 -10.35 5.09
C PHE A 61 -0.68 -8.85 5.29
N LEU A 62 -1.58 -8.30 4.47
CA LEU A 62 -1.92 -6.87 4.52
C LEU A 62 -3.15 -6.66 5.42
N ILE A 63 -3.00 -5.85 6.45
CA ILE A 63 -4.06 -5.53 7.41
C ILE A 63 -4.49 -4.07 7.21
N ASP A 64 -5.73 -3.84 6.79
CA ASP A 64 -6.25 -2.50 6.57
C ASP A 64 -6.34 -1.72 7.89
N GLY A 65 -5.91 -0.46 7.89
CA GLY A 65 -5.94 0.43 9.04
C GLY A 65 -4.97 0.11 10.19
N LEU A 66 -4.13 -0.93 10.09
CA LEU A 66 -3.13 -1.23 11.11
C LEU A 66 -1.88 -0.37 10.93
N GLY A 67 -1.58 0.48 11.92
CA GLY A 67 -0.40 1.33 11.90
C GLY A 67 0.62 0.97 12.98
N TRP A 68 1.88 1.31 12.68
CA TRP A 68 3.05 1.03 13.52
C TRP A 68 2.96 1.68 14.90
N GLU A 69 2.54 2.95 14.95
CA GLU A 69 2.45 3.69 16.20
C GLU A 69 1.34 3.16 17.10
N GLN A 70 0.23 2.67 16.52
CA GLN A 70 -0.84 2.02 17.27
C GLN A 70 -0.36 0.72 17.91
N LEU A 71 0.39 -0.12 17.18
CA LEU A 71 1.00 -1.34 17.74
C LEU A 71 1.96 -1.03 18.90
N ARG A 72 2.76 0.04 18.76
CA ARG A 72 3.71 0.46 19.80
C ARG A 72 3.01 1.01 21.04
N ALA A 73 1.90 1.73 20.87
CA ALA A 73 1.14 2.31 21.96
C ALA A 73 0.24 1.30 22.70
N HIS A 74 -0.17 0.22 22.04
CA HIS A 74 -1.11 -0.78 22.56
C HIS A 74 -0.57 -2.22 22.42
N PRO A 75 0.58 -2.54 23.04
CA PRO A 75 1.20 -3.85 22.86
C PRO A 75 0.33 -5.02 23.34
N GLU A 76 -0.54 -4.80 24.33
CA GLU A 76 -1.46 -5.77 24.91
C GLU A 76 -2.60 -6.20 23.98
N ASP A 77 -3.00 -5.34 23.03
CA ASP A 77 -4.09 -5.62 22.09
C ASP A 77 -3.66 -6.54 20.94
N ALA A 78 -2.35 -6.58 20.63
CA ALA A 78 -1.78 -7.36 19.55
C ALA A 78 -0.40 -7.96 19.92
N PRO A 79 -0.30 -8.78 20.99
CA PRO A 79 0.98 -9.17 21.60
C PRO A 79 1.93 -9.87 20.63
N PHE A 80 1.40 -10.69 19.71
CA PHE A 80 2.21 -11.34 18.69
C PHE A 80 2.82 -10.32 17.71
N LEU A 81 2.02 -9.41 17.15
CA LEU A 81 2.50 -8.40 16.20
C LEU A 81 3.48 -7.43 16.89
N SER A 82 3.19 -7.06 18.13
CA SER A 82 4.07 -6.22 18.95
C SER A 82 5.42 -6.87 19.23
N SER A 83 5.45 -8.20 19.42
CA SER A 83 6.70 -8.95 19.60
C SER A 83 7.63 -8.90 18.38
N LEU A 84 7.07 -8.64 17.18
CA LEU A 84 7.82 -8.56 15.92
C LEU A 84 8.38 -7.16 15.63
N LEU A 85 8.04 -6.13 16.42
CA LEU A 85 8.48 -4.75 16.14
C LEU A 85 10.01 -4.68 16.08
N GLY A 86 10.73 -5.27 17.05
CA GLY A 86 12.19 -5.24 17.09
C GLY A 86 12.89 -5.91 15.90
N SER A 87 12.26 -6.93 15.30
CA SER A 87 12.81 -7.66 14.15
C SER A 87 12.28 -7.18 12.79
N SER A 88 11.38 -6.20 12.77
CA SER A 88 10.79 -5.65 11.55
C SER A 88 11.83 -5.07 10.58
N ARG A 89 11.45 -5.03 9.30
CA ARG A 89 12.25 -4.50 8.17
C ARG A 89 13.72 -4.95 8.26
N GLY A 90 13.93 -6.26 8.21
CA GLY A 90 15.27 -6.85 8.21
C GLY A 90 16.02 -6.72 9.53
N GLY A 91 15.34 -6.73 10.69
CA GLY A 91 15.97 -6.58 11.99
C GLY A 91 16.31 -5.14 12.38
N THR A 92 15.85 -4.14 11.64
CA THR A 92 16.13 -2.73 11.94
C THR A 92 15.15 -2.11 12.93
N GLY A 93 14.02 -2.76 13.19
CA GLY A 93 13.01 -2.24 14.10
C GLY A 93 12.24 -1.04 13.53
N ARG A 94 12.31 -0.80 12.22
CA ARG A 94 11.72 0.36 11.54
C ARG A 94 10.45 -0.03 10.77
N PRO A 95 9.44 0.87 10.71
CA PRO A 95 8.28 0.68 9.86
C PRO A 95 8.60 0.84 8.37
N ILE A 96 7.61 0.51 7.54
CA ILE A 96 7.45 1.06 6.20
C ILE A 96 6.38 2.15 6.21
N THR A 97 6.42 3.03 5.22
CA THR A 97 5.47 4.14 5.09
C THR A 97 4.33 3.81 4.12
N ALA A 98 3.13 4.31 4.42
CA ALA A 98 2.07 4.40 3.42
C ALA A 98 2.36 5.54 2.43
N GLY A 99 1.76 5.46 1.24
CA GLY A 99 1.76 6.58 0.31
C GLY A 99 0.92 7.76 0.79
N TYR A 100 1.01 8.89 0.10
CA TYR A 100 0.14 10.04 0.30
C TYR A 100 -0.77 10.25 -0.91
N PRO A 101 -2.09 10.43 -0.71
CA PRO A 101 -2.80 10.28 0.56
C PRO A 101 -2.94 8.81 0.99
N ALA A 102 -2.94 8.56 2.30
CA ALA A 102 -3.04 7.21 2.87
C ALA A 102 -4.48 6.69 2.87
N THR A 103 -5.02 6.39 1.68
CA THR A 103 -6.36 5.79 1.51
C THR A 103 -6.24 4.33 1.07
N THR A 104 -7.24 3.49 1.39
CA THR A 104 -7.23 2.06 1.01
C THR A 104 -7.01 1.85 -0.49
N ALA A 105 -7.70 2.60 -1.35
CA ALA A 105 -7.55 2.48 -2.81
C ALA A 105 -6.14 2.85 -3.28
N THR A 106 -5.59 3.95 -2.75
CA THR A 106 -4.22 4.38 -3.03
C THR A 106 -3.19 3.35 -2.55
N SER A 107 -3.32 2.87 -1.32
CA SER A 107 -2.40 1.91 -0.72
C SER A 107 -2.42 0.56 -1.44
N LEU A 108 -3.59 0.02 -1.76
CA LEU A 108 -3.70 -1.24 -2.51
C LEU A 108 -3.09 -1.13 -3.91
N ALA A 109 -3.34 -0.02 -4.59
CA ALA A 109 -2.73 0.26 -5.89
C ALA A 109 -1.21 0.37 -5.79
N SER A 110 -0.69 1.08 -4.79
CA SER A 110 0.76 1.18 -4.56
C SER A 110 1.39 -0.19 -4.28
N VAL A 111 0.80 -0.98 -3.36
CA VAL A 111 1.27 -2.35 -3.06
C VAL A 111 1.30 -3.21 -4.31
N GLY A 112 0.19 -3.25 -5.03
CA GLY A 112 0.00 -4.20 -6.12
C GLY A 112 0.72 -3.84 -7.42
N THR A 113 0.98 -2.55 -7.66
CA THR A 113 1.66 -2.08 -8.87
C THR A 113 3.13 -1.77 -8.65
N GLY A 114 3.56 -1.61 -7.39
CA GLY A 114 4.92 -1.22 -7.06
C GLY A 114 5.24 0.25 -7.37
N LEU A 115 4.21 1.08 -7.57
CA LEU A 115 4.35 2.47 -8.00
C LEU A 115 3.84 3.44 -6.93
N PRO A 116 4.34 4.69 -6.86
CA PRO A 116 3.76 5.71 -6.01
C PRO A 116 2.39 6.21 -6.54
N PRO A 117 1.57 6.87 -5.70
CA PRO A 117 0.23 7.36 -6.05
C PRO A 117 0.14 8.20 -7.31
N GLY A 118 1.11 9.10 -7.50
CA GLY A 118 1.18 9.95 -8.68
C GLY A 118 1.47 9.19 -9.98
N ALA A 119 2.03 7.98 -9.90
CA ALA A 119 2.35 7.16 -11.05
C ALA A 119 1.22 6.18 -11.39
N HIS A 120 0.68 5.43 -10.42
CA HIS A 120 -0.37 4.45 -10.70
C HIS A 120 -1.77 5.04 -10.92
N GLY A 121 -1.97 6.36 -10.77
CA GLY A 121 -3.21 7.03 -11.16
C GLY A 121 -4.42 6.82 -10.24
N LEU A 122 -4.24 6.26 -9.03
CA LEU A 122 -5.29 6.09 -8.02
C LEU A 122 -5.01 6.90 -6.74
N PRO A 123 -5.01 8.25 -6.82
CA PRO A 123 -4.45 9.10 -5.78
C PRO A 123 -5.42 9.45 -4.66
N GLY A 124 -6.58 8.79 -4.50
CA GLY A 124 -7.41 9.10 -3.35
C GLY A 124 -8.74 8.37 -3.24
N TYR A 125 -9.47 8.68 -2.17
CA TYR A 125 -10.77 8.09 -1.91
C TYR A 125 -11.82 8.54 -2.93
N THR A 126 -11.93 9.85 -3.15
CA THR A 126 -12.79 10.48 -4.15
C THR A 126 -11.97 11.48 -4.97
N VAL A 127 -11.98 11.34 -6.28
CA VAL A 127 -11.22 12.20 -7.21
C VAL A 127 -12.13 12.72 -8.31
N ARG A 128 -11.77 13.87 -8.90
CA ARG A 128 -12.48 14.38 -10.08
C ARG A 128 -11.99 13.60 -11.31
N ASN A 129 -12.91 12.95 -12.01
CA ASN A 129 -12.63 12.37 -13.32
C ASN A 129 -12.37 13.50 -14.33
N PRO A 130 -11.22 13.53 -15.01
CA PRO A 130 -10.88 14.61 -15.94
C PRO A 130 -11.76 14.62 -17.21
N ASP A 131 -12.21 13.45 -17.67
CA ASP A 131 -13.01 13.31 -18.90
C ASP A 131 -14.47 13.71 -18.70
N THR A 132 -15.04 13.39 -17.54
CA THR A 132 -16.47 13.62 -17.26
C THR A 132 -16.73 14.79 -16.31
N GLY A 133 -15.70 15.22 -15.58
CA GLY A 133 -15.82 16.20 -14.51
C GLY A 133 -16.55 15.71 -13.25
N ALA A 134 -17.04 14.47 -13.22
CA ALA A 134 -17.73 13.89 -12.08
C ALA A 134 -16.76 13.51 -10.96
N LEU A 135 -17.24 13.53 -9.71
CA LEU A 135 -16.51 12.95 -8.59
C LEU A 135 -16.66 11.43 -8.60
N MET A 136 -15.54 10.72 -8.52
CA MET A 136 -15.45 9.27 -8.55
C MET A 136 -14.81 8.74 -7.28
N ASN A 137 -15.53 7.86 -6.59
CA ASN A 137 -15.02 7.07 -5.48
C ASN A 137 -14.17 5.91 -6.04
N GLN A 138 -12.86 5.92 -5.81
CA GLN A 138 -11.95 4.89 -6.34
C GLN A 138 -11.99 3.58 -5.55
N LEU A 139 -12.47 3.59 -4.31
CA LEU A 139 -12.64 2.36 -3.52
C LEU A 139 -13.87 1.57 -3.99
N ARG A 140 -15.00 2.27 -4.19
CA ARG A 140 -16.27 1.70 -4.65
C ARG A 140 -16.37 1.61 -6.16
N TRP A 141 -15.49 2.30 -6.87
CA TRP A 141 -15.49 2.48 -8.32
C TRP A 141 -16.80 3.06 -8.88
N GLN A 142 -17.25 4.18 -8.29
CA GLN A 142 -18.52 4.81 -8.61
C GLN A 142 -18.37 6.33 -8.82
N PRO A 143 -18.90 6.90 -9.92
CA PRO A 143 -19.60 6.22 -11.01
C PRO A 143 -18.68 5.28 -11.79
N TRP A 144 -19.26 4.29 -12.46
CA TRP A 144 -18.48 3.32 -13.22
C TRP A 144 -17.73 4.00 -14.36
N THR A 145 -16.46 3.67 -14.52
CA THR A 145 -15.61 4.06 -15.64
C THR A 145 -14.70 2.89 -16.00
N ALA A 146 -14.20 2.88 -17.24
CA ALA A 146 -13.24 1.89 -17.69
C ALA A 146 -12.00 1.93 -16.77
N PRO A 147 -11.57 0.81 -16.15
CA PRO A 147 -10.49 0.87 -15.17
C PRO A 147 -9.09 1.05 -15.75
N GLY A 148 -8.83 0.45 -16.92
CA GLY A 148 -7.50 0.48 -17.56
C GLY A 148 -6.93 1.89 -17.81
N PRO A 149 -7.74 2.87 -18.28
CA PRO A 149 -7.25 4.25 -18.39
C PRO A 149 -6.82 4.91 -17.07
N TRP A 150 -7.39 4.49 -15.93
CA TRP A 150 -7.01 5.04 -14.61
C TRP A 150 -5.71 4.45 -14.09
N GLN A 151 -5.49 3.16 -14.31
CA GLN A 151 -4.28 2.45 -13.95
C GLN A 151 -3.96 1.51 -15.13
N PRO A 152 -3.00 1.91 -15.99
CA PRO A 152 -2.63 1.14 -17.18
C PRO A 152 -1.39 0.25 -16.97
N TYR A 153 -0.76 0.33 -15.80
CA TYR A 153 0.51 -0.35 -15.54
C TYR A 153 0.27 -1.79 -15.10
N PRO A 154 1.15 -2.72 -15.46
CA PRO A 154 1.05 -4.10 -14.96
C PRO A 154 1.17 -4.13 -13.44
N THR A 155 0.52 -5.10 -12.82
CA THR A 155 0.69 -5.43 -11.40
C THR A 155 1.99 -6.24 -11.21
N VAL A 156 2.55 -6.19 -10.01
CA VAL A 156 3.71 -7.03 -9.65
C VAL A 156 3.34 -8.52 -9.72
N PHE A 157 2.09 -8.89 -9.39
CA PHE A 157 1.60 -10.26 -9.52
C PHE A 157 1.58 -10.73 -10.98
N GLY A 158 1.13 -9.88 -11.91
CA GLY A 158 1.16 -10.17 -13.34
C GLY A 158 2.59 -10.34 -13.87
N LEU A 159 3.49 -9.44 -13.49
CA LEU A 159 4.90 -9.52 -13.88
C LEU A 159 5.61 -10.75 -13.31
N ALA A 160 5.31 -11.12 -12.05
CA ALA A 160 5.81 -12.35 -11.45
C ALA A 160 5.31 -13.59 -12.22
N HIS A 161 4.02 -13.63 -12.55
CA HIS A 161 3.44 -14.71 -13.33
C HIS A 161 4.08 -14.85 -14.73
N GLU A 162 4.26 -13.73 -15.44
CA GLU A 162 4.96 -13.70 -16.75
C GLU A 162 6.41 -14.20 -16.65
N ALA A 163 7.07 -13.97 -15.52
CA ALA A 163 8.41 -14.47 -15.24
C ALA A 163 8.46 -15.95 -14.81
N GLY A 164 7.32 -16.65 -14.76
CA GLY A 164 7.22 -18.04 -14.30
C GLY A 164 7.27 -18.20 -12.78
N VAL A 165 7.14 -17.11 -12.02
CA VAL A 165 7.01 -17.14 -10.56
C VAL A 165 5.53 -17.30 -10.20
N HIS A 166 5.21 -18.36 -9.46
CA HIS A 166 3.85 -18.54 -8.97
C HIS A 166 3.49 -17.43 -7.97
N ALA A 167 2.40 -16.73 -8.26
CA ALA A 167 1.87 -15.64 -7.44
C ALA A 167 0.36 -15.84 -7.29
N ALA A 168 -0.16 -15.61 -6.09
CA ALA A 168 -1.58 -15.72 -5.80
C ALA A 168 -2.02 -14.63 -4.84
N GLN A 169 -3.28 -14.23 -4.95
CA GLN A 169 -3.92 -13.28 -4.04
C GLN A 169 -5.14 -13.92 -3.39
N VAL A 170 -5.24 -13.79 -2.07
CA VAL A 170 -6.40 -14.28 -1.31
C VAL A 170 -7.17 -13.09 -0.77
N SER A 171 -8.41 -12.93 -1.20
CA SER A 171 -9.33 -11.90 -0.72
C SER A 171 -10.77 -12.40 -0.67
N SER A 172 -11.66 -11.62 -0.05
CA SER A 172 -13.08 -11.94 -0.01
C SER A 172 -13.66 -12.07 -1.43
N PRO A 173 -14.50 -13.09 -1.72
CA PRO A 173 -15.13 -13.27 -3.03
C PRO A 173 -15.88 -12.02 -3.53
N THR A 174 -16.38 -11.19 -2.61
CA THR A 174 -17.04 -9.91 -2.92
C THR A 174 -16.10 -8.93 -3.65
N PHE A 175 -14.79 -9.01 -3.42
CA PHE A 175 -13.80 -8.12 -4.03
C PHE A 175 -13.18 -8.67 -5.32
N ALA A 176 -13.27 -9.98 -5.58
CA ALA A 176 -12.57 -10.66 -6.67
C ALA A 176 -12.80 -10.00 -8.04
N ASN A 177 -14.03 -9.56 -8.31
CA ASN A 177 -14.41 -8.97 -9.59
C ASN A 177 -14.51 -7.44 -9.58
N THR A 178 -14.11 -6.79 -8.49
CA THR A 178 -14.17 -5.32 -8.40
C THR A 178 -13.13 -4.68 -9.31
N PRO A 179 -13.43 -3.51 -9.89
CA PRO A 179 -12.48 -2.77 -10.70
C PRO A 179 -11.14 -2.49 -10.01
N LEU A 180 -11.17 -2.14 -8.72
CA LEU A 180 -9.96 -1.87 -7.95
C LEU A 180 -9.05 -3.12 -7.88
N THR A 181 -9.60 -4.28 -7.52
CA THR A 181 -8.84 -5.54 -7.53
C THR A 181 -8.26 -5.84 -8.90
N LYS A 182 -9.04 -5.61 -9.97
CA LYS A 182 -8.61 -5.89 -11.35
C LYS A 182 -7.44 -5.03 -11.84
N VAL A 183 -7.28 -3.81 -11.33
CA VAL A 183 -6.17 -2.95 -11.76
C VAL A 183 -5.01 -2.91 -10.77
N ALA A 184 -5.27 -3.22 -9.50
CA ALA A 184 -4.23 -3.18 -8.47
C ALA A 184 -3.64 -4.57 -8.19
N LEU A 185 -4.45 -5.63 -8.17
CA LEU A 185 -4.07 -6.91 -7.56
C LEU A 185 -4.28 -8.12 -8.49
N SER A 186 -4.64 -7.90 -9.76
CA SER A 186 -4.82 -8.97 -10.74
C SER A 186 -3.49 -9.58 -11.19
N GLY A 187 -3.54 -10.69 -11.91
CA GLY A 187 -2.34 -11.40 -12.38
C GLY A 187 -1.92 -12.44 -11.36
N GLY A 188 -1.42 -13.58 -11.83
CA GLY A 188 -1.32 -14.78 -10.99
C GLY A 188 -2.68 -15.49 -10.83
N GLU A 189 -2.76 -16.35 -9.81
CA GLU A 189 -3.95 -17.16 -9.46
C GLU A 189 -4.85 -16.52 -8.38
#